data_AF-A0A8S3Y6S6-F1
#
_entry.id   AF-A0A8S3Y6S6-F1
#
_cell.length_a   1.000
_cell.length_b   1.000
_cell.length_c   1.000
_cell.angle_alpha   90.00
_cell.angle_beta   90.00
_cell.angle_gamma   90.00
#
_symmetry.space_group_name_H-M   'P 1'
#
loop_
_entity.id
_entity.type
_entity.pdbx_description
1 polymer ?
#
loop_
_entity_poly.entity_id
_entity_poly.type
_entity_poly.pdbx_seq_one_letter_code
_entity_poly.pdbx_strand_id
1 'polypeptide(L)'
;MQKLTERIDDLKQRIAAWGKRIRRYTERTTRFNQNRLFQSDTKRLYKSLERPMVSGTGPAPNQADTVAFWRGLWSEPINHSEGPWTEVVVSQCASITPMDPVIITPDDVAEAVRRAPN
;
A
#
# COMPACT_ATOMS: atom_id res chain seq x y z
N MET A 1 43.24 15.44 -24.13
CA MET A 1 42.58 14.32 -23.42
C MET A 1 41.58 14.82 -22.36
N GLN A 2 41.97 15.69 -21.43
CA GLN A 2 41.11 16.16 -20.32
C GLN A 2 39.84 16.93 -20.76
N LYS A 3 39.92 17.81 -21.75
CA LYS A 3 38.73 18.51 -22.30
C LYS A 3 37.70 17.56 -22.95
N LEU A 4 38.16 16.42 -23.47
CA LEU A 4 37.28 15.44 -24.11
C LEU A 4 36.51 14.63 -23.06
N THR A 5 37.18 14.23 -21.98
CA THR A 5 36.56 13.50 -20.87
C THR A 5 35.53 14.37 -20.14
N GLU A 6 35.84 15.64 -19.89
CA GLU A 6 34.90 16.59 -19.29
C GLU A 6 33.63 16.76 -20.14
N ARG A 7 33.80 16.87 -21.46
CA ARG A 7 32.66 17.00 -22.37
C ARG A 7 31.79 15.75 -22.42
N ILE A 8 32.41 14.57 -22.34
CA ILE A 8 31.68 13.29 -22.26
C ILE A 8 30.89 13.20 -20.95
N ASP A 9 31.49 13.60 -19.83
CA ASP A 9 30.83 13.56 -18.53
C ASP A 9 29.67 14.57 -18.44
N ASP A 10 29.81 15.78 -18.98
CA ASP A 10 28.72 16.75 -19.12
C ASP A 10 27.55 16.15 -19.92
N LEU A 11 27.82 15.51 -21.06
CA LEU A 11 26.78 14.87 -21.87
C LEU A 11 26.10 13.71 -21.12
N LYS A 12 26.84 12.87 -20.40
CA LYS A 12 26.28 11.80 -19.57
C LYS A 12 25.38 12.35 -18.47
N GLN A 13 25.81 13.39 -17.77
CA GLN A 13 25.04 14.03 -16.71
C GLN A 13 23.73 14.62 -17.27
N ARG A 14 23.80 15.28 -18.43
CA ARG A 14 22.61 15.82 -19.11
C ARG A 14 21.64 14.70 -19.49
N ILE A 15 22.10 13.62 -20.13
CA ILE A 15 21.25 12.48 -20.50
C ILE A 15 20.59 11.88 -19.25
N ALA A 16 21.36 11.70 -18.17
CA ALA A 16 20.83 11.18 -16.92
C ALA A 16 19.75 12.11 -16.31
N ALA A 17 19.97 13.43 -16.34
CA ALA A 17 19.01 14.42 -15.87
C ALA A 17 17.71 14.40 -16.70
N TRP A 18 17.82 14.32 -18.03
CA TRP A 18 16.67 14.18 -18.91
C TRP A 18 15.91 12.87 -18.67
N GLY A 19 16.62 11.75 -18.51
CA GLY A 19 16.02 10.45 -18.18
C GLY A 19 15.24 10.50 -16.85
N LYS A 20 15.82 11.09 -15.81
CA LYS A 20 15.14 11.31 -14.52
C LYS A 20 13.89 12.19 -14.67
N ARG A 21 13.98 13.25 -15.49
CA ARG A 21 12.85 14.16 -15.74
C ARG A 21 11.71 13.44 -16.45
N ILE A 22 11.99 12.65 -17.48
CA ILE A 22 11.00 11.82 -18.16
C ILE A 22 10.34 10.86 -17.17
N ARG A 23 11.13 10.10 -16.42
CA ARG A 23 10.63 9.17 -15.40
C ARG A 23 9.69 9.85 -14.40
N ARG A 24 10.08 11.02 -13.88
CA ARG A 24 9.25 11.79 -12.95
C ARG A 24 7.89 12.17 -13.56
N TYR A 25 7.87 12.61 -14.81
CA TYR A 25 6.60 12.96 -15.48
C TYR A 25 5.75 11.72 -15.74
N THR A 26 6.34 10.61 -16.17
CA THR A 26 5.63 9.35 -16.35
C THR A 26 4.99 8.89 -15.05
N GLU A 27 5.76 8.86 -13.95
CA GLU A 27 5.25 8.48 -12.62
C GLU A 27 4.14 9.43 -12.14
N ARG A 28 4.28 10.74 -12.37
CA ARG A 28 3.25 11.72 -12.02
C ARG A 28 1.94 11.43 -12.76
N THR A 29 2.01 11.21 -14.06
CA THR A 29 0.85 10.91 -14.89
C THR A 29 0.20 9.60 -14.48
N THR A 30 0.99 8.56 -14.22
CA THR A 30 0.50 7.28 -13.70
C THR A 30 -0.24 7.45 -12.38
N ARG A 31 0.37 8.14 -11.39
CA ARG A 31 -0.28 8.42 -10.10
C ARG A 31 -1.58 9.22 -10.26
N PHE A 32 -1.58 10.23 -11.12
CA PHE A 32 -2.79 11.02 -11.39
C PHE A 32 -3.93 10.14 -11.93
N ASN A 33 -3.63 9.29 -12.92
CA ASN A 33 -4.62 8.40 -13.50
C ASN A 33 -5.12 7.35 -12.50
N GLN A 34 -4.21 6.76 -11.72
CA GLN A 34 -4.57 5.78 -10.68
C GLN A 34 -5.43 6.41 -9.59
N ASN A 35 -5.09 7.61 -9.11
CA ASN A 35 -5.87 8.32 -8.10
C ASN A 35 -7.25 8.71 -8.64
N ARG A 36 -7.33 9.17 -9.89
CA ARG A 36 -8.62 9.46 -10.52
C ARG A 36 -9.48 8.21 -10.59
N LEU A 37 -8.89 7.09 -10.98
CA LEU A 37 -9.56 5.80 -11.07
C LEU A 37 -9.97 5.27 -9.68
N PHE A 38 -9.15 5.46 -8.65
CA PHE A 38 -9.49 5.12 -7.27
C PHE A 38 -10.78 5.81 -6.81
N GLN A 39 -10.90 7.11 -7.13
CA GLN A 39 -12.04 7.95 -6.74
C GLN A 39 -13.31 7.64 -7.58
N SER A 40 -13.15 7.35 -8.88
CA SER A 40 -14.31 7.14 -9.76
C SER A 40 -14.76 5.68 -9.88
N ASP A 41 -13.81 4.74 -9.91
CA ASP A 41 -14.05 3.31 -10.17
C ASP A 41 -12.91 2.46 -9.57
N THR A 42 -13.02 2.23 -8.26
CA THR A 42 -12.02 1.49 -7.49
C THR A 42 -11.86 0.06 -8.00
N LYS A 43 -12.93 -0.57 -8.49
CA LYS A 43 -12.89 -1.95 -9.05
C LYS A 43 -11.97 -2.01 -10.26
N ARG A 44 -12.09 -1.04 -11.16
CA ARG A 44 -11.25 -0.97 -12.37
C ARG A 44 -9.79 -0.67 -12.03
N LEU A 45 -9.52 0.12 -10.99
CA LEU A 45 -8.14 0.30 -10.51
C LEU A 45 -7.55 -1.04 -10.07
N TYR A 46 -8.23 -1.78 -9.19
CA TYR A 46 -7.71 -3.06 -8.70
C TYR A 46 -7.51 -4.07 -9.83
N LYS A 47 -8.45 -4.17 -10.78
CA LYS A 47 -8.28 -4.98 -12.00
C LYS A 47 -7.07 -4.59 -12.85
N SER A 48 -6.69 -3.30 -12.85
CA SER A 48 -5.49 -2.84 -13.58
C SER A 48 -4.19 -3.09 -12.82
N LEU A 49 -4.26 -3.24 -11.50
CA LEU A 49 -3.13 -3.60 -10.63
C LEU A 49 -2.93 -5.12 -10.56
N GLU A 50 -4.00 -5.89 -10.80
CA GLU A 50 -3.90 -7.32 -11.06
C GLU A 50 -2.95 -7.53 -12.25
N ARG A 51 -1.82 -8.19 -11.99
CA ARG A 51 -0.96 -8.67 -13.07
C ARG A 51 -1.78 -9.60 -13.95
N PRO A 52 -1.49 -9.71 -15.27
CA PRO A 52 -2.07 -10.76 -16.09
C PRO A 52 -1.88 -12.06 -15.34
N MET A 53 -3.02 -12.60 -14.95
CA MET A 53 -3.21 -13.73 -14.06
C MET A 53 -2.02 -14.71 -14.17
N VAL A 54 -1.23 -14.82 -13.10
CA VAL A 54 -1.00 -16.19 -12.61
C VAL A 54 -2.38 -16.56 -12.11
N SER A 55 -3.24 -17.03 -13.02
CA SER A 55 -4.48 -17.66 -12.63
C SER A 55 -4.03 -18.69 -11.62
N GLY A 56 -4.46 -18.58 -10.37
CA GLY A 56 -4.44 -19.74 -9.51
C GLY A 56 -5.28 -20.79 -10.24
N THR A 57 -4.62 -21.66 -11.00
CA THR A 57 -5.23 -22.81 -11.67
C THR A 57 -5.64 -23.87 -10.65
N GLY A 58 -5.42 -23.60 -9.36
CA GLY A 58 -5.89 -24.42 -8.26
C GLY A 58 -7.36 -24.17 -7.97
N PRO A 59 -8.07 -25.18 -7.46
CA PRO A 59 -9.41 -25.00 -6.93
C PRO A 59 -9.40 -23.93 -5.83
N ALA A 60 -10.51 -23.21 -5.69
CA ALA A 60 -10.69 -22.29 -4.57
C ALA A 60 -10.49 -23.06 -3.25
N PRO A 61 -9.77 -22.49 -2.27
CA PRO A 61 -9.59 -23.15 -0.98
C PRO A 61 -10.95 -23.39 -0.32
N ASN A 62 -11.09 -24.52 0.36
CA ASN A 62 -12.32 -24.81 1.08
C ASN A 62 -12.47 -23.87 2.29
N GLN A 63 -13.67 -23.77 2.86
CA GLN A 63 -13.93 -22.89 4.01
C GLN A 63 -13.08 -23.25 5.23
N ALA A 64 -12.87 -24.55 5.49
CA ALA A 64 -12.11 -25.02 6.64
C ALA A 64 -10.62 -24.62 6.55
N ASP A 65 -10.02 -24.75 5.37
CA ASP A 65 -8.63 -24.38 5.09
C ASP A 65 -8.44 -22.88 5.27
N THR A 66 -9.40 -22.09 4.80
CA THR A 66 -9.38 -20.62 4.93
C THR A 66 -9.45 -20.22 6.41
N VAL A 67 -10.35 -20.84 7.19
CA VAL A 67 -10.49 -20.58 8.62
C VAL A 67 -9.25 -21.03 9.38
N ALA A 68 -8.70 -22.20 9.07
CA ALA A 68 -7.49 -22.72 9.71
C ALA A 68 -6.27 -21.82 9.45
N PHE A 69 -6.13 -21.33 8.21
CA PHE A 69 -5.07 -20.40 7.83
C PHE A 69 -5.12 -19.10 8.64
N TRP A 70 -6.26 -18.40 8.65
CA TRP A 70 -6.39 -17.13 9.38
C TRP A 70 -6.30 -17.33 10.89
N ARG A 71 -6.88 -18.43 11.40
CA ARG A 71 -6.77 -18.79 12.81
C ARG A 71 -5.31 -19.02 13.19
N GLY A 72 -4.55 -19.77 12.40
CA GLY A 72 -3.12 -20.01 12.64
C GLY A 72 -2.29 -18.72 12.62
N LEU A 73 -2.58 -17.83 11.66
CA LEU A 73 -1.90 -16.54 11.56
C LEU A 73 -2.13 -15.64 12.79
N TRP A 74 -3.33 -15.69 13.38
CA TRP A 74 -3.70 -14.86 14.52
C TRP A 74 -3.60 -15.56 15.88
N SER A 75 -3.43 -16.89 15.91
CA SER A 75 -3.33 -17.64 17.17
C SER A 75 -1.98 -17.45 17.86
N GLU A 76 -0.93 -17.19 17.08
CA GLU A 76 0.39 -16.93 17.64
C GLU A 76 0.64 -15.42 17.67
N PRO A 77 0.80 -14.81 18.86
CA PRO A 77 1.20 -13.42 18.96
C PRO A 77 2.64 -13.28 18.45
N ILE A 78 2.79 -12.73 17.26
CA ILE A 78 4.10 -12.38 16.69
C ILE A 78 4.51 -11.01 17.24
N ASN A 79 5.66 -10.94 17.89
CA ASN A 79 6.29 -9.66 18.19
C ASN A 79 6.96 -9.14 16.92
N HIS A 80 6.34 -8.17 16.27
CA HIS A 80 6.98 -7.44 15.18
C HIS A 80 8.05 -6.51 15.76
N SER A 81 9.27 -6.57 15.21
CA SER A 81 10.27 -5.56 15.50
C SER A 81 9.82 -4.26 14.83
N GLU A 82 9.33 -3.31 15.62
CA GLU A 82 9.00 -2.00 15.09
C GLU A 82 10.27 -1.30 14.59
N GLY A 83 10.19 -0.67 13.41
CA GLY A 83 11.31 0.07 12.86
C GLY A 83 11.45 1.45 13.53
N PRO A 84 12.60 2.13 13.42
CA PRO A 84 12.84 3.45 14.02
C PRO A 84 11.82 4.55 13.62
N TRP A 85 11.03 4.31 12.58
CA TRP A 85 10.02 5.23 12.11
C TRP A 85 8.84 5.37 13.10
N THR A 86 8.58 4.38 13.96
CA THR A 86 7.46 4.46 14.90
C THR A 86 7.72 5.48 15.99
N GLU A 87 8.96 5.60 16.46
CA GLU A 87 9.40 6.68 17.36
C GLU A 87 9.20 8.07 16.74
N VAL A 88 9.50 8.20 15.44
CA VAL A 88 9.27 9.45 14.70
C VAL A 88 7.78 9.79 14.68
N VAL A 89 6.92 8.81 14.38
CA VAL A 89 5.46 9.02 14.35
C VAL A 89 4.92 9.36 15.75
N VAL A 90 5.36 8.67 16.79
CA VAL A 90 4.99 8.98 18.19
C VAL A 90 5.38 10.41 18.54
N SER A 91 6.59 10.84 18.16
CA SER A 91 7.04 12.22 18.40
C SER A 91 6.18 13.27 17.69
N GLN A 92 5.75 12.98 16.46
CA GLN A 92 4.86 13.86 15.69
C GLN A 92 3.45 13.93 16.29
N CYS A 93 2.98 12.81 16.83
CA CYS A 93 1.67 12.68 17.44
C CYS A 93 1.61 13.13 18.90
N ALA A 94 2.73 13.47 19.54
CA ALA A 94 2.79 13.84 20.96
C ALA A 94 1.92 15.05 21.34
N SER A 95 1.62 15.92 20.38
CA SER A 95 0.75 17.09 20.56
C SER A 95 -0.74 16.83 20.29
N ILE A 96 -1.08 15.65 19.78
CA ILE A 96 -2.44 15.28 19.43
C ILE A 96 -3.15 14.76 20.68
N THR A 97 -4.30 15.35 21.01
CA THR A 97 -5.14 14.85 22.11
C THR A 97 -5.61 13.43 21.81
N PRO A 98 -5.40 12.45 22.70
CA PRO A 98 -5.91 11.10 22.53
C PRO A 98 -7.43 11.10 22.38
N MET A 99 -7.94 10.21 21.53
CA MET A 99 -9.38 9.97 21.44
C MET A 99 -9.88 9.37 22.75
N ASP A 100 -11.08 9.76 23.17
CA ASP A 100 -11.73 9.17 24.33
C ASP A 100 -11.90 7.65 24.15
N PRO A 101 -11.82 6.85 25.24
CA PRO A 101 -11.97 5.41 25.17
C PRO A 101 -13.32 5.02 24.54
N VAL A 102 -13.28 4.30 23.42
CA VAL A 102 -14.49 3.73 22.80
C VAL A 102 -14.77 2.38 23.44
N ILE A 103 -15.84 2.30 24.24
CA ILE A 103 -16.31 1.05 24.82
C ILE A 103 -17.29 0.41 23.82
N ILE A 104 -16.88 -0.68 23.19
CA ILE A 104 -17.74 -1.46 22.30
C ILE A 104 -18.59 -2.40 23.15
N THR A 105 -19.90 -2.25 23.08
CA THR A 105 -20.89 -3.05 23.81
C THR A 105 -21.40 -4.22 22.94
N PRO A 106 -22.01 -5.25 23.55
CA PRO A 106 -22.64 -6.33 22.80
C PRO A 106 -23.72 -5.85 21.81
N ASP A 107 -24.41 -4.77 22.14
CA ASP A 107 -25.45 -4.18 21.29
C ASP A 107 -24.85 -3.54 20.03
N ASP A 108 -23.69 -2.89 20.14
CA ASP A 108 -22.96 -2.34 19.00
C ASP A 108 -22.58 -3.44 17.99
N VAL A 109 -22.16 -4.60 18.51
CA VAL A 109 -21.81 -5.77 17.69
C VAL A 109 -23.06 -6.33 17.02
N ALA A 110 -24.17 -6.48 17.76
CA ALA A 110 -25.42 -6.98 17.22
C ALA A 110 -25.98 -6.07 16.12
N GLU A 111 -25.87 -4.75 16.29
CA GLU A 111 -26.28 -3.77 15.29
C GLU A 111 -25.38 -3.77 14.05
N ALA A 112 -24.06 -3.88 14.23
CA ALA A 112 -23.11 -3.98 13.13
C ALA A 112 -23.39 -5.23 12.27
N VAL A 113 -23.64 -6.38 12.91
CA VAL A 113 -23.99 -7.64 12.23
C VAL A 113 -25.30 -7.50 11.45
N ARG A 114 -26.32 -6.84 12.01
CA ARG A 114 -27.61 -6.62 11.35
C ARG A 114 -27.49 -5.74 10.10
N ARG A 115 -26.57 -4.78 10.10
CA ARG A 115 -26.33 -3.85 9.00
C ARG A 115 -25.38 -4.41 7.93
N ALA A 116 -24.65 -5.49 8.23
CA ALA A 116 -23.80 -6.14 7.26
C ALA A 116 -24.67 -6.81 6.17
N PRO A 117 -24.43 -6.54 4.88
CA PRO A 117 -25.12 -7.26 3.82
C PRO A 117 -24.69 -8.73 3.84
N ASN A 118 -25.65 -9.64 3.67
CA ASN A 118 -25.42 -11.08 3.55
C ASN A 118 -24.51 -11.44 2.38
#